data_AF-A0A0M3HJ81-F1
#
_entry.id   AF-A0A0M3HJ81-F1
#
_cell.length_a   1.000
_cell.length_b   1.000
_cell.length_c   1.000
_cell.angle_alpha   90.00
_cell.angle_beta   90.00
_cell.angle_gamma   90.00
#
_symmetry.space_group_name_H-M   'P 1'
#
loop_
_entity.id
_entity.type
_entity.pdbx_description
1 polymer ?
#
loop_
_entity_poly.entity_id
_entity_poly.type
_entity_poly.pdbx_seq_one_letter_code
_entity_poly.pdbx_strand_id
1 'polypeptide(L)' 'MLIAGRGFSPCEHILVLSYPKREYSFEDGDRSLRELQLNKRELIHVESK' A
#
# COMPACT_ATOMS: atom_id res chain seq x y z
N MET A 1 6.21 -6.86 -3.93
CA MET A 1 4.72 -6.84 -4.00
C MET A 1 4.17 -7.30 -2.65
N LEU A 2 3.78 -6.36 -1.77
CA LEU A 2 3.54 -6.58 -0.34
C LEU A 2 2.35 -7.50 0.01
N ILE A 3 1.38 -7.70 -0.90
CA ILE A 3 0.11 -8.38 -0.62
C ILE A 3 -0.21 -9.60 -1.50
N ALA A 4 0.59 -9.86 -2.54
CA ALA A 4 0.32 -10.93 -3.51
C ALA A 4 0.29 -12.33 -2.88
N GLY A 5 1.10 -12.55 -1.83
CA GLY A 5 1.10 -13.81 -1.06
C GLY A 5 -0.14 -14.03 -0.18
N ARG A 6 -1.11 -13.11 -0.20
CA ARG A 6 -2.36 -13.19 0.57
C ARG A 6 -3.61 -13.27 -0.32
N GLY A 7 -3.44 -13.42 -1.63
CA GLY A 7 -4.55 -13.49 -2.59
C GLY A 7 -5.05 -12.12 -3.09
N PHE A 8 -4.38 -11.03 -2.73
CA PHE A 8 -4.74 -9.69 -3.22
C PHE A 8 -3.90 -9.31 -4.45
N SER A 9 -4.58 -8.83 -5.49
CA SER A 9 -3.96 -8.37 -6.73
C SER A 9 -3.99 -6.84 -6.84
N PRO A 10 -2.87 -6.18 -7.17
CA PRO A 10 -2.80 -4.76 -7.55
C PRO A 10 -3.70 -4.35 -8.72
N CYS A 11 -4.10 -5.30 -9.56
CA CYS A 11 -5.04 -5.04 -10.64
C CYS A 11 -6.45 -4.76 -10.10
N GLU A 12 -6.82 -5.42 -8.99
CA GLU A 12 -8.18 -5.42 -8.42
C GLU A 12 -8.29 -4.66 -7.09
N HIS A 13 -7.16 -4.43 -6.42
CA HIS A 13 -7.11 -3.87 -5.07
C HIS A 13 -6.18 -2.66 -5.02
N ILE A 14 -6.44 -1.78 -4.07
CA ILE A 14 -5.61 -0.64 -3.70
C ILE A 14 -5.19 -0.76 -2.24
N LEU A 15 -4.06 -0.13 -1.92
CA LEU A 15 -3.58 -0.01 -0.55
C LEU A 15 -3.81 1.42 -0.07
N VAL A 16 -4.48 1.56 1.08
CA VAL A 16 -4.84 2.85 1.66
C VAL A 16 -4.17 2.97 3.02
N LEU A 17 -3.28 3.96 3.17
CA LEU A 17 -2.71 4.35 4.46
C LEU A 17 -3.76 5.15 5.23
N SER A 18 -3.97 4.84 6.51
CA SER A 18 -5.05 5.47 7.28
C SER A 18 -4.75 6.92 7.70
N TYR A 19 -3.50 7.27 8.03
CA TYR A 19 -3.19 8.61 8.56
C TYR A 19 -1.81 9.16 8.14
N PRO A 20 -1.77 10.27 7.37
CA PRO A 20 -2.89 10.87 6.64
C PRO A 20 -3.44 9.90 5.59
N LYS A 21 -4.75 9.99 5.29
CA LYS A 21 -5.36 9.12 4.27
C LYS A 21 -4.66 9.31 2.92
N ARG A 22 -3.99 8.27 2.43
CA ARG A 22 -3.25 8.28 1.16
C ARG A 22 -3.37 6.93 0.47
N GLU A 23 -3.55 6.96 -0.85
CA GLU A 23 -3.50 5.76 -1.68
C GLU A 23 -2.06 5.47 -2.07
N TYR A 24 -1.66 4.21 -1.98
CA TYR A 24 -0.36 3.74 -2.43
C TYR A 24 -0.50 3.21 -3.87
N SER A 25 0.22 3.86 -4.79
CA SER A 25 0.34 3.39 -6.16
C SER A 25 1.35 2.26 -6.24
N PHE A 26 1.01 1.18 -6.94
CA PHE A 26 1.96 0.09 -7.20
C PHE A 26 3.07 0.50 -8.18
N GLU A 27 2.94 1.65 -8.85
CA GLU A 27 4.00 2.27 -9.65
C GLU A 27 5.16 2.75 -8.77
N ASP A 28 4.91 3.01 -7.49
CA ASP A 28 5.93 3.31 -6.49
C ASP A 28 6.59 2.03 -5.91
N GLY A 29 6.47 0.88 -6.60
CA GLY A 29 6.96 -0.42 -6.13
C GLY A 29 8.47 -0.50 -5.90
N ASP A 30 9.23 0.38 -6.56
CA ASP A 30 10.69 0.48 -6.44
C ASP A 30 11.13 1.39 -5.29
N ARG A 31 10.22 2.15 -4.69
CA ARG A 31 10.52 3.05 -3.57
C ARG A 31 10.55 2.28 -2.26
N SER A 32 11.54 2.62 -1.43
CA SER A 32 11.63 2.12 -0.06
C SER A 32 10.48 2.67 0.80
N LEU A 33 10.17 1.95 1.88
CA LEU A 33 9.16 2.39 2.87
C LEU A 33 9.46 3.79 3.46
N ARG A 34 10.75 4.16 3.53
CA ARG A 34 11.20 5.47 4.00
C ARG A 34 10.88 6.56 2.99
N GLU A 35 11.11 6.32 1.71
CA GLU A 35 10.76 7.25 0.62
C GLU A 35 9.26 7.45 0.49
N LEU A 36 8.49 6.43 0.86
CA LEU A 36 7.03 6.47 0.93
C LEU A 36 6.49 7.13 2.19
N GLN A 37 7.38 7.56 3.09
CA GLN A 37 7.04 8.22 4.36
C GLN A 37 6.09 7.38 5.24
N LEU A 38 6.17 6.05 5.17
CA LEU A 38 5.39 5.20 6.07
C LEU A 38 5.84 5.42 7.52
N ASN A 39 4.88 5.50 8.43
CA ASN A 39 5.20 5.51 9.85
C ASN A 39 5.73 4.14 10.30
N LYS A 40 6.49 4.13 11.41
CA LYS A 40 7.00 2.88 12.01
C LYS A 40 5.89 1.89 12.38
N ARG A 41 4.66 2.38 12.60
CA ARG A 41 3.46 1.60 12.91
C ARG A 41 2.30 2.17 12.10
N GLU A 42 2.30 1.87 10.81
CA GLU A 42 1.23 2.28 9.89
C GLU A 42 0.16 1.19 9.79
N LEU A 43 -1.11 1.61 9.80
CA LEU A 43 -2.23 0.74 9.44
C LEU A 43 -2.48 0.92 7.94
N ILE A 44 -2.48 -0.19 7.20
CA ILE A 44 -2.75 -0.19 5.76
C ILE A 44 -4.01 -1.02 5.53
N HIS A 45 -5.00 -0.39 4.92
CA HIS A 45 -6.22 -1.04 4.45
C HIS A 45 -6.01 -1.54 3.03
N VAL A 46 -6.61 -2.69 2.72
CA VAL A 46 -6.76 -3.18 1.36
C VAL A 46 -8.21 -2.94 0.96
N GLU A 47 -8.43 -2.14 -0.07
CA GLU A 47 -9.77 -1.88 -0.62
C GLU A 47 -9.84 -2.45 -2.04
N SER A 48 -11.01 -2.93 -2.45
CA SER A 48 -11.29 -3.24 -3.86
C SER A 48 -11.44 -1.94 -4.64
N LYS A 49 -10.97 -1.94 -5.90
CA LYS A 49 -11.18 -0.81 -6.81
C LYS A 49 -12.65 -0.59 -7.15
#